data_AF-A0A2S0XNQ2-F1
#
_entry.id   AF-A0A2S0XNQ2-F1
#
_cell.length_a   1.000
_cell.length_b   1.000
_cell.length_c   1.000
_cell.angle_alpha   90.00
_cell.angle_beta   90.00
_cell.angle_gamma   90.00
#
_symmetry.space_group_name_H-M   'P 1'
#
loop_
_entity.id
_entity.type
_entity.pdbx_description
1 polymer ?
#
loop_
_entity_poly.entity_id
_entity_poly.type
_entity_poly.pdbx_seq_one_letter_code
_entity_poly.pdbx_strand_id
1 'polypeptide(L)'
;MSFFDASALASFRRTMTVLAGAAACSATFALMPLSTHADDYDATLQDIQKSMGGVPSFVKQFPKAGLPGAWSELKALEFSDKTALPAKTKALISLAVAAQIPCTYCIWANTQSARQAGATDEEIQEAVAMAALTRHWSTVFNGMQVDFETFKKELGGEMSAAK
;
A
#
# COMPACT_ATOMS: atom_id res chain seq x y z
N MET A 1 -58.20 -39.04 -18.58
CA MET A 1 -57.73 -37.69 -18.95
C MET A 1 -58.52 -36.74 -18.06
N SER A 2 -57.94 -36.09 -17.05
CA SER A 2 -56.83 -35.15 -17.17
C SER A 2 -56.02 -35.07 -15.88
N PHE A 3 -54.71 -35.11 -16.03
CA PHE A 3 -53.74 -34.77 -14.98
C PHE A 3 -53.79 -33.26 -14.76
N PHE A 4 -54.12 -32.79 -13.55
CA PHE A 4 -53.86 -31.41 -13.15
C PHE A 4 -52.60 -31.41 -12.28
N ASP A 5 -51.54 -30.82 -12.84
CA ASP A 5 -50.19 -30.81 -12.34
C ASP A 5 -50.02 -29.73 -11.25
N ALA A 6 -49.81 -30.18 -10.01
CA ALA A 6 -49.58 -29.31 -8.84
C ALA A 6 -48.20 -28.60 -8.86
N SER A 7 -47.33 -28.91 -9.83
CA SER A 7 -45.99 -28.33 -9.98
C SER A 7 -46.01 -26.87 -10.47
N ALA A 8 -47.04 -26.48 -11.22
CA ALA A 8 -47.11 -25.14 -11.83
C ALA A 8 -47.29 -24.00 -10.80
N LEU A 9 -47.98 -24.26 -9.68
CA LEU A 9 -48.25 -23.25 -8.65
C LEU A 9 -47.05 -22.98 -7.73
N ALA A 10 -46.15 -23.95 -7.56
CA ALA A 10 -44.96 -23.79 -6.73
C ALA A 10 -43.85 -22.98 -7.43
N SER A 11 -43.73 -23.10 -8.76
CA SER A 11 -42.77 -22.34 -9.56
C SER A 11 -43.12 -20.85 -9.66
N PHE A 12 -44.42 -20.53 -9.74
CA PHE A 12 -44.88 -19.14 -9.81
C PHE A 12 -44.59 -18.35 -8.52
N ARG A 13 -44.67 -19.02 -7.36
CA ARG A 13 -44.45 -18.39 -6.05
C ARG A 13 -42.97 -18.17 -5.70
N ARG A 14 -42.04 -18.91 -6.33
CA ARG A 14 -40.58 -18.72 -6.17
C ARG A 14 -40.05 -17.56 -7.01
N THR A 15 -40.71 -17.24 -8.12
CA THR A 15 -40.23 -16.20 -9.05
C THR A 15 -40.56 -14.79 -8.54
N MET A 16 -41.62 -14.62 -7.75
CA MET A 16 -42.04 -13.31 -7.24
C MET A 16 -41.20 -12.77 -6.07
N THR A 17 -40.45 -13.62 -5.36
CA THR A 17 -39.62 -13.19 -4.22
C THR A 17 -38.23 -12.69 -4.65
N VAL A 18 -37.74 -13.06 -5.83
CA VAL A 18 -36.40 -12.65 -6.32
C VAL A 18 -36.42 -11.24 -6.91
N LEU A 19 -37.57 -10.75 -7.39
CA LEU A 19 -37.71 -9.40 -7.97
C LEU A 19 -37.86 -8.28 -6.93
N ALA A 20 -38.17 -8.60 -5.67
CA ALA A 20 -38.23 -7.59 -4.60
C ALA A 20 -36.86 -7.26 -3.98
N GLY A 21 -35.84 -8.11 -4.18
CA GLY A 21 -34.50 -7.90 -3.61
C GLY A 21 -33.58 -7.01 -4.46
N ALA A 22 -33.81 -6.90 -5.77
CA ALA A 22 -32.92 -6.18 -6.68
C ALA A 22 -33.20 -4.67 -6.76
N ALA A 23 -34.37 -4.20 -6.31
CA ALA A 23 -34.73 -2.77 -6.36
C ALA A 23 -34.20 -1.95 -5.16
N ALA A 24 -33.77 -2.61 -4.07
CA ALA A 24 -33.29 -1.92 -2.88
C ALA A 24 -31.80 -1.53 -2.93
N CYS A 25 -31.02 -2.05 -3.89
CA CYS A 25 -29.59 -1.74 -4.02
C CYS A 25 -29.28 -0.56 -4.94
N SER A 26 -30.26 -0.02 -5.67
CA SER A 26 -30.00 1.01 -6.70
C SER A 26 -30.09 2.45 -6.21
N ALA A 27 -30.66 2.71 -5.02
CA ALA A 27 -30.94 4.06 -4.54
C ALA A 27 -29.90 4.65 -3.58
N THR A 28 -28.93 3.87 -3.11
CA THR A 28 -27.91 4.34 -2.13
C THR A 28 -26.60 4.82 -2.77
N PHE A 29 -26.38 4.62 -4.07
CA PHE A 29 -25.17 5.12 -4.74
C PHE A 29 -25.18 6.63 -5.00
N ALA A 30 -26.33 7.30 -4.87
CA ALA A 30 -26.49 8.71 -5.26
C ALA A 30 -26.12 9.74 -4.18
N LEU A 31 -25.70 9.31 -2.99
CA LEU A 31 -25.47 10.22 -1.85
C LEU A 31 -24.10 10.10 -1.19
N MET A 32 -23.13 9.42 -1.81
CA MET A 32 -21.74 9.67 -1.44
C MET A 32 -21.36 11.03 -2.02
N PRO A 33 -21.10 12.06 -1.19
CA PRO A 33 -20.49 13.27 -1.72
C PRO A 33 -19.16 12.85 -2.34
N LEU A 34 -19.05 13.01 -3.66
CA LEU A 34 -17.74 13.06 -4.30
C LEU A 34 -17.03 14.24 -3.64
N SER A 35 -16.06 13.96 -2.76
CA SER A 35 -15.26 14.99 -2.11
C SER A 35 -14.83 16.01 -3.17
N THR A 36 -15.12 17.29 -2.94
CA THR A 36 -14.74 18.36 -3.85
C THR A 36 -13.22 18.48 -3.82
N HIS A 37 -12.55 17.77 -4.72
CA HIS A 37 -11.09 17.67 -4.82
C HIS A 37 -10.34 19.02 -4.83
N ALA A 38 -11.02 20.13 -5.14
CA ALA A 38 -10.42 21.46 -5.16
C ALA A 38 -10.10 21.99 -3.74
N ASP A 39 -11.02 21.87 -2.78
CA ASP A 39 -10.82 22.35 -1.42
C ASP A 39 -9.75 21.52 -0.69
N ASP A 40 -9.76 20.20 -0.93
CA ASP A 40 -8.78 19.26 -0.37
C ASP A 40 -7.37 19.50 -0.91
N TYR A 41 -7.22 19.94 -2.17
CA TYR A 41 -5.93 20.23 -2.78
C TYR A 41 -5.24 21.44 -2.14
N ASP A 42 -5.93 22.57 -2.00
CA ASP A 42 -5.34 23.78 -1.42
C ASP A 42 -5.03 23.60 0.07
N ALA A 43 -5.90 22.90 0.80
CA ALA A 43 -5.63 22.50 2.19
C ALA A 43 -4.39 21.59 2.28
N THR A 44 -4.24 20.64 1.36
CA THR A 44 -3.06 19.78 1.27
C THR A 44 -1.78 20.57 1.00
N LEU A 45 -1.81 21.55 0.09
CA LEU A 45 -0.64 22.41 -0.17
C LEU A 45 -0.24 23.22 1.07
N GLN A 46 -1.21 23.75 1.81
CA GLN A 46 -0.94 24.47 3.06
C GLN A 46 -0.33 23.55 4.13
N ASP A 47 -0.78 22.31 4.19
CA ASP A 47 -0.25 21.32 5.13
C ASP A 47 1.18 20.90 4.75
N ILE A 48 1.45 20.66 3.47
CA ILE A 48 2.81 20.44 2.94
C ILE A 48 3.74 21.60 3.33
N GLN A 49 3.30 22.84 3.13
CA GLN A 49 4.07 24.02 3.51
C GLN A 49 4.41 24.03 5.01
N LYS A 50 3.46 23.64 5.88
CA LYS A 50 3.67 23.58 7.33
C LYS A 50 4.62 22.45 7.73
N SER A 51 4.47 21.27 7.14
CA SER A 51 5.27 20.09 7.48
C SER A 51 6.69 20.14 6.93
N MET A 52 6.88 20.67 5.71
CA MET A 52 8.16 20.64 5.00
C MET A 52 8.87 22.00 4.95
N GLY A 53 8.27 23.07 5.48
CA GLY A 53 8.79 24.43 5.41
C GLY A 53 8.70 25.07 4.01
N GLY A 54 8.11 24.37 3.05
CA GLY A 54 8.00 24.74 1.65
C GLY A 54 7.10 23.76 0.90
N VAL A 55 6.50 24.20 -0.20
CA VAL A 55 5.88 23.29 -1.19
C VAL A 55 6.89 23.05 -2.31
N PRO A 56 7.54 21.86 -2.37
CA PRO A 56 8.44 21.55 -3.46
C PRO A 56 7.76 21.68 -4.83
N SER A 57 8.49 22.15 -5.84
CA SER A 57 7.90 22.41 -7.16
C SER A 57 7.29 21.17 -7.83
N PHE A 58 7.83 19.97 -7.56
CA PHE A 58 7.30 18.71 -8.10
C PHE A 58 5.90 18.37 -7.57
N VAL A 59 5.54 18.83 -6.37
CA VAL A 59 4.20 18.60 -5.78
C VAL A 59 3.12 19.19 -6.69
N LYS A 60 3.37 20.35 -7.28
CA LYS A 60 2.44 21.02 -8.20
C LYS A 60 2.32 20.31 -9.56
N GLN A 61 3.24 19.39 -9.88
CA GLN A 61 3.20 18.57 -11.09
C GLN A 61 2.35 17.30 -10.89
N PHE A 62 2.11 16.90 -9.64
CA PHE A 62 1.27 15.75 -9.33
C PHE A 62 -0.22 16.08 -9.60
N PRO A 63 -1.03 15.13 -10.10
CA PRO A 63 -2.45 15.37 -10.35
C PRO A 63 -3.18 15.88 -9.11
N LYS A 64 -3.86 17.03 -9.23
CA LYS A 64 -4.56 17.67 -8.10
C LYS A 64 -5.51 16.73 -7.37
N ALA A 65 -6.26 15.93 -8.12
CA ALA A 65 -7.23 14.98 -7.58
C ALA A 65 -6.58 13.90 -6.69
N GLY A 66 -5.32 13.52 -6.97
CA GLY A 66 -4.62 12.48 -6.21
C GLY A 66 -3.75 13.02 -5.07
N LEU A 67 -3.34 14.29 -5.11
CA LEU A 67 -2.37 14.84 -4.16
C LEU A 67 -2.80 14.69 -2.68
N PRO A 68 -4.05 14.97 -2.29
CA PRO A 68 -4.48 14.79 -0.90
C PRO A 68 -4.30 13.36 -0.39
N GLY A 69 -4.60 12.36 -1.24
CA GLY A 69 -4.41 10.95 -0.91
C GLY A 69 -2.94 10.58 -0.73
N ALA A 70 -2.09 10.96 -1.68
CA ALA A 70 -0.65 10.68 -1.62
C ALA A 70 0.02 11.36 -0.41
N TRP A 71 -0.38 12.59 -0.10
CA TRP A 71 0.13 13.30 1.09
C TRP A 71 -0.34 12.66 2.39
N SER A 72 -1.60 12.23 2.45
CA SER A 72 -2.15 11.52 3.61
C SER A 72 -1.38 10.23 3.90
N GLU A 73 -1.09 9.43 2.87
CA GLU A 73 -0.29 8.21 2.98
C GLU A 73 1.13 8.51 3.49
N LEU A 74 1.82 9.49 2.88
CA LEU A 74 3.16 9.89 3.30
C LEU A 74 3.19 10.30 4.77
N LYS A 75 2.24 11.13 5.23
CA LYS A 75 2.18 11.53 6.64
C LYS A 75 1.89 10.36 7.56
N ALA A 76 0.92 9.51 7.18
CA ALA A 76 0.47 8.40 8.02
C ALA A 76 1.57 7.34 8.21
N LEU A 77 2.45 7.17 7.23
CA LEU A 77 3.52 6.19 7.25
C LEU A 77 4.88 6.80 7.60
N GLU A 78 5.36 7.80 6.87
CA GLU A 78 6.72 8.32 7.02
C GLU A 78 6.82 9.27 8.23
N PHE A 79 5.93 10.26 8.34
CA PHE A 79 6.03 11.31 9.35
C PHE A 79 5.33 10.98 10.69
N SER A 80 4.60 9.87 10.73
CA SER A 80 3.85 9.45 11.92
C SER A 80 4.77 8.82 12.97
N ASP A 81 4.65 9.28 14.22
CA ASP A 81 5.23 8.64 15.40
C ASP A 81 4.33 7.53 15.99
N LYS A 82 3.15 7.29 15.39
CA LYS A 82 2.13 6.34 15.87
C LYS A 82 2.23 4.96 15.23
N THR A 83 3.17 4.75 14.32
CA THR A 83 3.42 3.45 13.67
C THR A 83 4.42 2.62 14.46
N ALA A 84 4.45 1.31 14.24
CA ALA A 84 5.33 0.39 14.96
C ALA A 84 6.85 0.64 14.73
N LEU A 85 7.23 1.18 13.57
CA LEU A 85 8.64 1.45 13.27
C LEU A 85 9.03 2.87 13.68
N PRO A 86 10.20 3.07 14.31
CA PRO A 86 10.71 4.41 14.58
C PRO A 86 11.24 5.07 13.30
N ALA A 87 11.34 6.40 13.30
CA ALA A 87 11.72 7.20 12.13
C ALA A 87 13.06 6.75 11.50
N LYS A 88 14.08 6.47 12.32
CA LYS A 88 15.38 5.97 11.84
C LYS A 88 15.24 4.68 11.04
N THR A 89 14.48 3.72 11.56
CA THR A 89 14.26 2.42 10.90
C THR A 89 13.51 2.59 9.58
N LYS A 90 12.49 3.46 9.54
CA LYS A 90 11.77 3.75 8.29
C LYS A 90 12.70 4.31 7.22
N ALA A 91 13.48 5.33 7.56
CA ALA A 91 14.39 5.98 6.62
C ALA A 91 15.47 5.02 6.10
N LEU A 92 16.02 4.14 6.95
CA LEU A 92 16.99 3.12 6.53
C LEU A 92 16.36 2.06 5.62
N ILE A 93 15.13 1.60 5.91
CA ILE A 93 14.38 0.70 5.02
C ILE A 93 14.12 1.37 3.67
N SER A 94 13.62 2.61 3.68
CA SER A 94 13.33 3.37 2.47
C SER A 94 14.61 3.62 1.65
N LEU A 95 15.75 3.88 2.30
CA LEU A 95 17.05 3.99 1.64
C LEU A 95 17.49 2.66 1.01
N ALA A 96 17.37 1.54 1.73
CA ALA A 96 17.69 0.22 1.22
C ALA A 96 16.85 -0.14 -0.03
N VAL A 97 15.54 0.15 0.01
CA VAL A 97 14.65 0.00 -1.15
C VAL A 97 15.09 0.93 -2.28
N ALA A 98 15.31 2.21 -2.01
CA ALA A 98 15.75 3.20 -2.99
C ALA A 98 17.04 2.81 -3.70
N ALA A 99 17.97 2.14 -3.01
CA ALA A 99 19.21 1.63 -3.59
C ALA A 99 18.98 0.48 -4.59
N GLN A 100 17.93 -0.33 -4.42
CA GLN A 100 17.58 -1.41 -5.35
C GLN A 100 16.73 -0.99 -6.53
N ILE A 101 15.92 0.06 -6.36
CA ILE A 101 15.18 0.74 -7.43
C ILE A 101 15.86 2.07 -7.77
N PRO A 102 17.19 2.08 -8.03
CA PRO A 102 18.16 3.17 -7.86
C PRO A 102 17.60 4.57 -8.18
N CYS A 103 16.82 5.10 -7.25
CA CYS A 103 16.07 6.34 -7.43
C CYS A 103 16.93 7.43 -6.83
N THR A 104 17.64 8.20 -7.66
CA THR A 104 18.59 9.22 -7.18
C THR A 104 17.93 10.22 -6.21
N TYR A 105 16.69 10.64 -6.49
CA TYR A 105 15.91 11.50 -5.60
C TYR A 105 15.64 10.84 -4.24
N CYS A 106 15.23 9.57 -4.27
CA CYS A 106 14.88 8.80 -3.09
C CYS A 106 16.12 8.47 -2.25
N ILE A 107 17.26 8.17 -2.90
CA ILE A 107 18.53 7.93 -2.23
C ILE A 107 18.92 9.18 -1.44
N TRP A 108 18.91 10.34 -2.09
CA TRP A 108 19.24 11.60 -1.40
C TRP A 108 18.26 11.89 -0.25
N ALA A 109 16.96 11.87 -0.53
CA ALA A 109 15.94 12.21 0.46
C ALA A 109 15.99 11.27 1.69
N ASN A 110 16.03 9.96 1.48
CA ASN A 110 16.04 8.99 2.58
C ASN A 110 17.39 8.97 3.33
N THR A 111 18.51 9.28 2.66
CA THR A 111 19.79 9.49 3.35
C THR A 111 19.71 10.67 4.30
N GLN A 112 19.13 11.79 3.85
CA GLN A 112 18.94 12.97 4.71
C GLN A 112 17.97 12.68 5.86
N SER A 113 16.84 12.02 5.60
CA SER A 113 15.89 11.61 6.64
C SER A 113 16.53 10.68 7.68
N ALA A 114 17.36 9.71 7.24
CA ALA A 114 18.06 8.80 8.15
C ALA A 114 19.02 9.57 9.06
N ARG A 115 19.83 10.49 8.52
CA ARG A 115 20.73 11.34 9.31
C ARG A 115 19.97 12.22 10.29
N GLN A 116 18.86 12.83 9.87
CA GLN A 116 18.01 13.65 10.74
C GLN A 116 17.39 12.83 11.87
N ALA A 117 17.08 11.55 11.62
CA ALA A 117 16.60 10.60 12.62
C ALA A 117 17.73 9.99 13.48
N GLY A 118 18.97 10.46 13.34
CA GLY A 118 20.11 10.05 14.15
C GLY A 118 20.81 8.77 13.69
N ALA A 119 20.68 8.41 12.40
CA ALA A 119 21.45 7.30 11.84
C ALA A 119 22.94 7.67 11.71
N THR A 120 23.82 6.73 12.06
CA THR A 120 25.27 6.89 11.81
C THR A 120 25.61 6.58 10.35
N ASP A 121 26.82 6.95 9.93
CA ASP A 121 27.32 6.60 8.60
C ASP A 121 27.44 5.08 8.44
N GLU A 122 27.80 4.36 9.50
CA GLU A 122 27.88 2.90 9.54
C GLU A 122 26.50 2.26 9.35
N GLU A 123 25.45 2.76 10.01
CA GLU A 123 24.07 2.26 9.83
C GLU A 123 23.57 2.48 8.40
N ILE A 124 23.91 3.63 7.80
CA ILE A 124 23.57 3.94 6.40
C ILE A 124 24.31 3.00 5.44
N GLN A 125 25.62 2.79 5.65
CA GLN A 125 26.42 1.87 4.84
C GLN A 125 25.89 0.44 4.94
N GLU A 126 25.56 -0.01 6.15
CA GLU A 126 25.00 -1.34 6.38
C GLU A 126 23.63 -1.51 5.71
N ALA A 127 22.74 -0.51 5.77
CA ALA A 127 21.45 -0.57 5.09
C ALA A 127 21.60 -0.76 3.56
N VAL A 128 22.56 -0.06 2.94
CA VAL A 128 22.87 -0.22 1.50
C VAL A 128 23.49 -1.59 1.23
N ALA A 129 24.40 -2.07 2.08
CA ALA A 129 25.00 -3.40 1.94
C ALA A 129 23.95 -4.53 2.07
N MET A 130 23.02 -4.40 3.02
CA MET A 130 21.89 -5.31 3.22
C MET A 130 20.96 -5.36 2.01
N ALA A 131 20.70 -4.18 1.40
CA ALA A 131 19.97 -4.11 0.15
C ALA A 131 20.69 -4.91 -0.95
N ALA A 132 22.00 -4.70 -1.13
CA ALA A 132 22.80 -5.42 -2.13
C ALA A 132 22.81 -6.94 -1.90
N LEU A 133 22.97 -7.38 -0.64
CA LEU A 133 22.95 -8.79 -0.26
C LEU A 133 21.61 -9.46 -0.61
N THR A 134 20.49 -8.78 -0.34
CA THR A 134 19.15 -9.28 -0.68
C THR A 134 19.00 -9.49 -2.18
N ARG A 135 19.47 -8.54 -2.99
CA ARG A 135 19.44 -8.66 -4.46
C ARG A 135 20.37 -9.74 -5.00
N HIS A 136 21.53 -9.94 -4.39
CA HIS A 136 22.45 -11.00 -4.74
C HIS A 136 21.77 -12.36 -4.65
N TRP A 137 21.18 -12.70 -3.50
CA TRP A 137 20.49 -13.98 -3.32
C TRP A 137 19.21 -14.10 -4.14
N SER A 138 18.47 -13.00 -4.32
CA SER A 138 17.34 -12.99 -5.27
C SER A 138 17.79 -13.41 -6.68
N THR A 139 18.93 -12.90 -7.15
CA THR A 139 19.49 -13.27 -8.46
C THR A 139 19.88 -14.75 -8.51
N VAL A 140 20.55 -15.26 -7.47
CA VAL A 140 20.95 -16.67 -7.39
C VAL A 140 19.74 -17.59 -7.37
N PHE A 141 18.77 -17.38 -6.47
CA PHE A 141 17.62 -18.28 -6.32
C PHE A 141 16.72 -18.29 -7.55
N ASN A 142 16.38 -17.12 -8.08
CA ASN A 142 15.53 -17.04 -9.27
C ASN A 142 16.29 -17.51 -10.52
N GLY A 143 17.56 -17.14 -10.67
CA GLY A 143 18.37 -17.51 -11.83
C GLY A 143 18.68 -19.00 -11.91
N MET A 144 18.92 -19.66 -10.77
CA MET A 144 19.11 -21.11 -10.69
C MET A 144 17.79 -21.89 -10.67
N GLN A 145 16.64 -21.21 -10.66
CA GLN A 145 15.32 -21.83 -10.53
C GLN A 145 15.23 -22.78 -9.34
N VAL A 146 15.72 -22.32 -8.18
CA VAL A 146 15.63 -23.08 -6.93
C VAL A 146 14.17 -23.42 -6.65
N ASP A 147 13.88 -24.70 -6.45
CA ASP A 147 12.53 -25.17 -6.13
C ASP A 147 12.07 -24.60 -4.79
N PHE A 148 10.98 -23.83 -4.80
CA PHE A 148 10.54 -23.05 -3.64
C PHE A 148 10.00 -23.94 -2.51
N GLU A 149 9.40 -25.08 -2.83
CA GLU A 149 8.92 -26.04 -1.82
C GLU A 149 10.09 -26.71 -1.10
N THR A 150 11.09 -27.15 -1.86
CA THR A 150 12.35 -27.69 -1.31
C THR A 150 13.06 -26.64 -0.44
N PHE A 151 13.20 -25.41 -0.92
CA PHE A 151 13.79 -24.30 -0.16
C PHE A 151 13.10 -24.07 1.20
N LYS A 152 11.76 -24.02 1.22
CA LYS A 152 11.00 -23.89 2.48
C LYS A 152 11.24 -25.07 3.42
N LYS A 153 11.23 -26.30 2.90
CA LYS A 153 11.46 -27.51 3.71
C LYS A 153 12.85 -27.48 4.36
N GLU A 154 13.88 -27.13 3.60
CA GLU A 154 15.27 -27.08 4.08
C GLU A 154 15.51 -25.97 5.11
N LEU A 155 14.87 -24.81 4.96
CA LEU A 155 14.99 -23.68 5.90
C LEU A 155 13.98 -23.69 7.06
N GLY A 156 13.23 -24.78 7.24
CA GLY A 156 12.31 -24.93 8.37
C GLY A 156 11.01 -24.16 8.23
N GLY A 157 10.61 -23.77 7.02
CA GLY A 157 9.33 -23.09 6.73
C GLY A 157 8.08 -23.93 7.02
N GLU A 158 8.22 -25.24 7.30
CA GLU A 158 7.13 -26.09 7.80
C GLU A 158 7.07 -26.15 9.35
N MET A 159 8.04 -25.55 10.06
CA MET A 159 8.08 -25.57 11.53
C MET A 159 7.42 -24.32 12.15
N SER A 160 6.09 -24.15 12.02
CA SER A 160 5.30 -23.38 13.02
C SER A 160 3.77 -23.53 12.96
N ALA A 161 3.21 -24.66 12.52
CA ALA A 161 1.79 -24.96 12.81
C ALA A 161 1.57 -25.56 14.23
N ALA A 162 2.55 -25.44 15.12
CA ALA A 162 2.49 -26.01 16.47
C ALA A 162 3.31 -25.19 17.48
N LYS A 163 2.75 -24.09 17.99
CA LYS A 163 2.41 -23.88 19.42
C LYS A 163 1.84 -22.48 19.65
#